data_AF-A0A956I1Y0-F1
#
_entry.id   AF-A0A956I1Y0-F1
#
_cell.length_a   1.000
_cell.length_b   1.000
_cell.length_c   1.000
_cell.angle_alpha   90.00
_cell.angle_beta   90.00
_cell.angle_gamma   90.00
#
_symmetry.space_group_name_H-M   'P 1'
#
loop_
_entity.id
_entity.type
_entity.pdbx_description
1 polymer ?
#
loop_
_entity_poly.entity_id
_entity_poly.type
_entity_poly.pdbx_seq_one_letter_code
_entity_poly.pdbx_strand_id
1 'polypeptide(L)'
;AIRFAILLTDGLPEPNCGSTIDATVTAITNLRTTMGIDTFVIGIVGPDPSGDTSGIPALQAGLNRLADAGGRARPGATRYYEAVDGTALTGALTAIVAAATDCRFTLSAPPPRPSRVEVRFDGTRVPSSGWTLAGTSISFSGVWCDQIQAGLVSSIVVSDPCGP
;
A
#
# COMPACT_ATOMS: atom_id res chain seq x y z
N ALA A 1 -9.99 -10.82 -9.90
CA ALA A 1 -9.97 -9.43 -9.41
C ALA A 1 -9.34 -9.44 -8.02
N ILE A 2 -8.35 -8.58 -7.78
CA ILE A 2 -7.79 -8.37 -6.44
C ILE A 2 -8.92 -7.77 -5.59
N ARG A 3 -9.15 -8.33 -4.40
CA ARG A 3 -10.13 -7.83 -3.43
C ARG A 3 -9.39 -7.40 -2.20
N PHE A 4 -9.58 -6.17 -1.78
CA PHE A 4 -9.02 -5.65 -0.54
C PHE A 4 -10.06 -4.78 0.17
N ALA A 5 -9.92 -4.66 1.48
CA ALA A 5 -10.64 -3.73 2.33
C ALA A 5 -9.71 -2.57 2.72
N ILE A 6 -10.30 -1.40 2.94
CA ILE A 6 -9.63 -0.28 3.59
C ILE A 6 -10.38 -0.02 4.89
N LEU A 7 -9.68 -0.16 6.02
CA LEU A 7 -10.16 0.27 7.33
C LEU A 7 -9.65 1.68 7.60
N LEU A 8 -10.56 2.65 7.67
CA LEU A 8 -10.30 4.03 8.06
C LEU A 8 -10.84 4.25 9.48
N THR A 9 -10.03 4.71 10.43
CA THR A 9 -10.50 4.96 11.80
C THR A 9 -9.70 6.08 12.48
N ASP A 10 -10.35 6.81 13.38
CA ASP A 10 -9.80 7.82 14.29
C ASP A 10 -9.65 7.31 15.74
N GLY A 11 -10.13 6.10 16.01
CA GLY A 11 -10.13 5.51 17.33
C GLY A 11 -9.93 3.99 17.31
N LEU A 12 -9.71 3.45 18.51
CA LEU A 12 -9.70 2.02 18.75
C LEU A 12 -11.12 1.51 19.04
N PRO A 13 -11.41 0.22 18.79
CA PRO A 13 -12.66 -0.39 19.22
C PRO A 13 -12.87 -0.20 20.73
N GLU A 14 -14.05 0.32 21.10
CA GLU A 14 -14.41 0.63 22.48
C GLU A 14 -15.00 -0.61 23.19
N PRO A 15 -14.33 -1.16 24.23
CA PRO A 15 -14.82 -2.33 24.96
C PRO A 15 -16.22 -2.15 25.53
N ASN A 16 -16.58 -0.94 25.97
CA ASN A 16 -17.92 -0.65 26.48
C ASN A 16 -18.99 -0.68 25.37
N CYS A 17 -18.59 -0.59 24.10
CA CYS A 17 -19.43 -0.79 22.93
C CYS A 17 -19.40 -2.24 22.41
N GLY A 18 -18.78 -3.17 23.15
CA GLY A 18 -18.80 -4.60 22.86
C GLY A 18 -17.75 -5.07 21.86
N SER A 19 -16.71 -4.28 21.59
CA SER A 19 -15.62 -4.67 20.69
C SER A 19 -14.26 -4.37 21.31
N THR A 20 -13.26 -5.19 20.97
CA THR A 20 -11.88 -5.01 21.44
C THR A 20 -10.94 -5.03 20.26
N ILE A 21 -9.71 -4.54 20.46
CA ILE A 21 -8.64 -4.64 19.46
C ILE A 21 -8.45 -6.10 19.03
N ASP A 22 -8.48 -7.05 19.97
CA ASP A 22 -8.27 -8.48 19.69
C ASP A 22 -9.40 -9.07 18.84
N ALA A 23 -10.65 -8.67 19.11
CA ALA A 23 -11.79 -9.07 18.29
C ALA A 23 -11.67 -8.50 16.87
N THR A 24 -11.26 -7.25 16.72
CA THR A 24 -11.04 -6.63 15.40
C THR A 24 -9.86 -7.26 14.65
N VAL A 25 -8.74 -7.54 15.33
CA VAL A 25 -7.60 -8.30 14.77
C VAL A 25 -8.06 -9.67 14.25
N THR A 26 -8.89 -10.37 15.03
CA THR A 26 -9.44 -11.67 14.62
C THR A 26 -10.32 -11.54 13.38
N ALA A 27 -11.20 -10.54 13.34
CA ALA A 27 -12.06 -10.29 12.18
C ALA A 27 -11.25 -9.97 10.91
N ILE A 28 -10.23 -9.11 11.01
CA ILE A 28 -9.33 -8.78 9.89
C ILE A 28 -8.55 -10.01 9.43
N THR A 29 -8.04 -10.81 10.38
CA THR A 29 -7.33 -12.06 10.07
C THR A 29 -8.25 -13.02 9.31
N ASN A 30 -9.51 -13.14 9.72
CA ASN A 30 -10.49 -13.99 9.03
C ASN A 30 -10.81 -13.49 7.61
N LEU A 31 -10.93 -12.17 7.39
CA LEU A 31 -11.09 -11.62 6.03
C LEU A 31 -9.94 -12.08 5.12
N ARG A 32 -8.71 -12.02 5.63
CA ARG A 32 -7.52 -12.44 4.88
C ARG A 32 -7.48 -13.95 4.66
N THR A 33 -7.59 -14.75 5.73
CA THR A 33 -7.32 -16.19 5.68
C THR A 33 -8.48 -17.02 5.14
N THR A 34 -9.73 -16.55 5.29
CA THR A 34 -10.92 -17.31 4.87
C THR A 34 -11.54 -16.77 3.58
N MET A 35 -11.41 -15.47 3.32
CA MET A 35 -12.03 -14.82 2.14
C MET A 35 -11.00 -14.34 1.11
N GLY A 36 -9.71 -14.38 1.43
CA GLY A 36 -8.65 -13.86 0.57
C GLY A 36 -8.75 -12.35 0.35
N ILE A 37 -9.25 -11.61 1.35
CA ILE A 37 -9.40 -10.15 1.33
C ILE A 37 -8.35 -9.54 2.26
N ASP A 38 -7.30 -8.98 1.67
CA ASP A 38 -6.31 -8.20 2.41
C ASP A 38 -6.91 -6.89 2.93
N THR A 39 -6.38 -6.38 4.04
CA THR A 39 -6.87 -5.12 4.65
C THR A 39 -5.76 -4.10 4.81
N PHE A 40 -5.93 -2.93 4.21
CA PHE A 40 -5.12 -1.74 4.48
C PHE A 40 -5.74 -0.95 5.64
N VAL A 41 -4.89 -0.35 6.48
CA VAL A 41 -5.33 0.44 7.63
C VAL A 41 -4.87 1.88 7.45
N ILE A 42 -5.82 2.82 7.51
CA ILE A 42 -5.57 4.25 7.61
C ILE A 42 -6.01 4.71 9.01
N GLY A 43 -5.08 5.33 9.74
CA GLY A 43 -5.33 5.90 11.06
C GLY A 43 -5.33 7.41 11.02
N ILE A 44 -6.39 8.03 11.55
CA ILE A 44 -6.41 9.46 11.86
C ILE A 44 -5.89 9.60 13.29
N VAL A 45 -4.64 10.04 13.43
CA VAL A 45 -3.98 10.14 14.73
C VAL A 45 -3.85 11.62 15.09
N GLY A 46 -4.51 12.01 16.16
CA GLY A 46 -4.50 13.39 16.64
C GLY A 46 -4.93 13.47 18.10
N PRO A 47 -4.86 14.66 18.70
CA PRO A 47 -5.45 14.89 20.02
C PRO A 47 -6.95 14.63 19.97
N ASP A 48 -7.51 14.22 21.10
CA ASP A 48 -8.96 14.12 21.27
C ASP A 48 -9.62 15.52 21.25
N PRO A 49 -10.97 15.62 21.29
CA PRO A 49 -11.66 16.93 21.28
C PRO A 49 -11.28 17.87 22.45
N SER A 50 -10.68 17.36 23.51
CA SER A 50 -10.19 18.15 24.65
C SER A 50 -8.73 18.60 24.50
N GLY A 51 -8.03 18.15 23.46
CA GLY A 51 -6.61 18.38 23.25
C GLY A 51 -5.71 17.32 23.89
N ASP A 52 -6.26 16.26 24.47
CA ASP A 52 -5.48 15.22 25.13
C ASP A 52 -4.80 14.30 24.09
N THR A 53 -3.50 14.08 24.29
CA THR A 53 -2.67 13.22 23.47
C THR A 53 -2.28 11.91 24.17
N SER A 54 -2.72 11.70 25.42
CA SER A 54 -2.34 10.55 26.25
C SER A 54 -2.74 9.21 25.62
N GLY A 55 -3.81 9.18 24.82
CA GLY A 55 -4.30 8.00 24.11
C GLY A 55 -3.54 7.66 22.83
N ILE A 56 -2.72 8.57 22.29
CA ILE A 56 -2.03 8.39 21.00
C ILE A 56 -1.15 7.12 20.99
N PRO A 57 -0.29 6.84 22.00
CA PRO A 57 0.54 5.64 21.97
C PRO A 57 -0.27 4.34 21.89
N ALA A 58 -1.40 4.26 22.59
CA ALA A 58 -2.28 3.10 22.55
C ALA A 58 -2.96 2.96 21.17
N LEU A 59 -3.45 4.07 20.61
CA LEU A 59 -4.02 4.12 19.26
C LEU A 59 -3.02 3.63 18.21
N GLN A 60 -1.80 4.16 18.20
CA GLN A 60 -0.76 3.77 17.25
C GLN A 60 -0.41 2.27 17.38
N ALA A 61 -0.29 1.76 18.61
CA ALA A 61 -0.03 0.35 18.85
C ALA A 61 -1.17 -0.54 18.34
N GLY A 62 -2.43 -0.16 18.59
CA GLY A 62 -3.60 -0.87 18.08
C GLY A 62 -3.65 -0.89 16.56
N LEU A 63 -3.49 0.28 15.91
CA LEU A 63 -3.48 0.41 14.45
C LEU A 63 -2.38 -0.45 13.80
N ASN A 64 -1.19 -0.51 14.42
CA ASN A 64 -0.13 -1.40 13.96
C ASN A 64 -0.56 -2.87 13.97
N ARG A 65 -1.20 -3.33 15.05
CA ARG A 65 -1.73 -4.71 15.14
C ARG A 65 -2.78 -4.99 14.07
N LEU A 66 -3.66 -4.03 13.77
CA LEU A 66 -4.67 -4.18 12.71
C LEU A 66 -4.01 -4.28 11.33
N ALA A 67 -2.99 -3.47 11.06
CA ALA A 67 -2.26 -3.49 9.80
C ALA A 67 -1.48 -4.80 9.59
N ASP A 68 -0.84 -5.32 10.65
CA ASP A 68 -0.15 -6.61 10.60
C ASP A 68 -1.14 -7.76 10.35
N ALA A 69 -2.31 -7.76 11.01
CA ALA A 69 -3.36 -8.74 10.78
C ALA A 69 -3.89 -8.72 9.34
N GLY A 70 -4.00 -7.51 8.76
CA GLY A 70 -4.51 -7.28 7.41
C GLY A 70 -3.59 -7.73 6.29
N GLY A 71 -2.34 -8.10 6.59
CA GLY A 71 -1.37 -8.56 5.60
C GLY A 71 -0.82 -7.46 4.68
N ARG A 72 -1.12 -6.19 4.97
CA ARG A 72 -0.68 -5.01 4.19
C ARG A 72 0.01 -3.95 5.05
N ALA A 73 0.69 -4.41 6.10
CA ALA A 73 1.50 -3.56 6.96
C ALA A 73 2.64 -2.88 6.20
N ARG A 74 2.81 -1.58 6.41
CA ARG A 74 3.96 -0.81 5.94
C ARG A 74 5.24 -1.24 6.67
N PRO A 75 6.41 -1.13 6.04
CA PRO A 75 7.69 -1.34 6.73
C PRO A 75 7.94 -0.26 7.79
N GLY A 76 8.78 -0.57 8.79
CA GLY A 76 9.16 0.37 9.85
C GLY A 76 8.25 0.33 11.08
N ALA A 77 8.37 1.34 11.94
CA ALA A 77 7.66 1.41 13.23
C ALA A 77 6.16 1.73 13.07
N THR A 78 5.80 2.54 12.08
CA THR A 78 4.41 2.84 11.72
C THR A 78 3.97 1.91 10.59
N ARG A 79 3.16 0.92 10.94
CA ARG A 79 2.73 -0.18 10.06
C ARG A 79 1.46 0.16 9.28
N TYR A 80 0.77 1.24 9.64
CA TYR A 80 -0.44 1.74 8.97
C TYR A 80 -0.15 3.04 8.20
N TYR A 81 -1.13 3.51 7.43
CA TYR A 81 -1.06 4.80 6.74
C TYR A 81 -1.66 5.88 7.64
N GLU A 82 -0.90 6.89 7.99
CA GLU A 82 -1.37 7.98 8.85
C GLU A 82 -2.00 9.10 8.01
N ALA A 83 -3.16 9.58 8.42
CA ALA A 83 -3.90 10.64 7.73
C ALA A 83 -4.47 11.65 8.73
N VAL A 84 -3.70 12.67 9.07
CA VAL A 84 -4.09 13.70 10.06
C VAL A 84 -4.93 14.84 9.48
N ASP A 85 -5.00 14.92 8.15
CA ASP A 85 -5.78 15.91 7.40
C ASP A 85 -6.18 15.37 6.01
N GLY A 86 -6.90 16.19 5.22
CA GLY A 86 -7.37 15.80 3.90
C GLY A 86 -6.24 15.55 2.87
N THR A 87 -5.12 16.28 2.97
CA THR A 87 -3.97 16.07 2.08
C THR A 87 -3.28 14.75 2.41
N ALA A 88 -3.08 14.46 3.70
CA ALA A 88 -2.52 13.20 4.17
C ALA A 88 -3.44 12.02 3.82
N LEU A 89 -4.77 12.18 3.92
CA LEU A 89 -5.73 11.15 3.49
C LEU A 89 -5.63 10.86 1.99
N THR A 90 -5.54 11.91 1.17
CA THR A 90 -5.37 11.75 -0.28
C THR A 90 -4.08 11.00 -0.60
N GLY A 91 -2.98 11.37 0.05
CA GLY A 91 -1.69 10.66 -0.08
C GLY A 91 -1.76 9.19 0.35
N ALA A 92 -2.43 8.90 1.47
CA ALA A 92 -2.62 7.54 1.96
C ALA A 92 -3.41 6.67 0.96
N LEU A 93 -4.49 7.21 0.39
CA LEU A 93 -5.30 6.50 -0.61
C LEU A 93 -4.49 6.24 -1.90
N THR A 94 -3.74 7.22 -2.40
CA THR A 94 -2.86 7.04 -3.56
C THR A 94 -1.81 5.94 -3.30
N ALA A 95 -1.20 5.95 -2.12
CA ALA A 95 -0.22 4.94 -1.74
C ALA A 95 -0.83 3.53 -1.63
N ILE A 96 -2.06 3.40 -1.11
CA ILE A 96 -2.78 2.12 -1.07
C ILE A 96 -3.07 1.60 -2.47
N VAL A 97 -3.50 2.46 -3.40
CA VAL A 97 -3.74 2.04 -4.79
C VAL A 97 -2.46 1.51 -5.44
N ALA A 98 -1.32 2.20 -5.23
CA ALA A 98 -0.01 1.71 -5.68
C ALA A 98 0.33 0.36 -5.02
N ALA A 99 0.13 0.24 -3.71
CA ALA A 99 0.40 -0.97 -2.94
C ALA A 99 -0.48 -2.17 -3.34
N ALA A 100 -1.70 -1.91 -3.79
CA ALA A 100 -2.62 -2.91 -4.31
C ALA A 100 -2.27 -3.39 -5.73
N THR A 101 -1.27 -2.80 -6.39
CA THR A 101 -0.90 -3.13 -7.77
C THR A 101 -0.05 -4.41 -7.83
N ASP A 102 -0.39 -5.31 -8.76
CA ASP A 102 0.26 -6.62 -8.97
C ASP A 102 1.68 -6.55 -9.57
N CYS A 103 2.37 -5.41 -9.45
CA CYS A 103 3.67 -5.14 -10.12
C CYS A 103 3.65 -5.37 -11.63
N ARG A 104 2.45 -5.43 -12.22
CA ARG A 104 2.21 -5.70 -13.63
C ARG A 104 1.48 -4.52 -14.23
N PHE A 105 2.06 -3.96 -15.28
CA PHE A 105 1.51 -2.83 -15.99
C PHE A 105 1.31 -3.20 -17.45
N THR A 106 0.31 -2.60 -18.08
CA THR A 106 0.01 -2.80 -19.50
C THR A 106 0.37 -1.52 -20.24
N LEU A 107 1.31 -1.62 -21.18
CA LEU A 107 1.66 -0.54 -22.10
C LEU A 107 0.53 -0.33 -23.11
N SER A 108 0.37 0.90 -23.60
CA SER A 108 -0.64 1.24 -24.62
C SER A 108 -0.40 0.53 -25.95
N ALA A 109 0.85 0.21 -26.28
CA ALA A 109 1.26 -0.55 -27.45
C ALA A 109 2.56 -1.34 -27.18
N PRO A 110 2.83 -2.43 -27.92
CA PRO A 110 4.10 -3.15 -27.82
C PRO A 110 5.26 -2.23 -28.26
N PRO A 111 6.39 -2.21 -27.53
CA PRO A 111 7.56 -1.44 -27.96
C PRO A 111 8.09 -1.94 -29.31
N PRO A 112 8.46 -1.06 -30.26
CA PRO A 112 9.02 -1.46 -31.56
C PRO A 112 10.28 -2.32 -31.44
N ARG A 113 11.10 -2.05 -30.40
CA ARG A 113 12.34 -2.77 -30.09
C ARG A 113 12.32 -3.24 -28.63
N PRO A 114 11.63 -4.35 -28.30
CA PRO A 114 11.50 -4.83 -26.93
C PRO A 114 12.84 -5.05 -26.21
N SER A 115 13.88 -5.44 -26.95
CA SER A 115 15.23 -5.65 -26.42
C SER A 115 16.02 -4.36 -26.11
N ARG A 116 15.49 -3.18 -26.48
CA ARG A 116 16.11 -1.87 -26.26
C ARG A 116 15.37 -1.02 -25.22
N VAL A 117 14.26 -1.52 -24.68
CA VAL A 117 13.43 -0.80 -23.71
C VAL A 117 14.23 -0.41 -22.48
N GLU A 118 14.08 0.84 -22.09
CA GLU A 118 14.53 1.38 -20.81
C GLU A 118 13.34 1.59 -19.89
N VAL A 119 13.51 1.18 -18.64
CA VAL A 119 12.51 1.34 -17.59
C VAL A 119 13.09 2.19 -16.47
N ARG A 120 12.35 3.19 -16.02
CA ARG A 120 12.77 4.12 -14.96
C ARG A 120 11.68 4.26 -13.90
N PHE A 121 12.06 4.18 -12.63
CA PHE A 121 11.24 4.54 -11.47
C PHE A 121 11.69 5.90 -10.97
N ASP A 122 10.81 6.89 -11.01
CA ASP A 122 11.10 8.25 -10.53
C ASP A 122 12.42 8.81 -11.12
N GLY A 123 12.63 8.54 -12.41
CA GLY A 123 13.85 8.92 -13.14
C GLY A 123 15.07 8.02 -12.91
N THR A 124 15.04 7.09 -11.97
CA THR A 124 16.12 6.12 -11.73
C THR A 124 15.95 4.88 -12.61
N ARG A 125 17.00 4.50 -13.35
CA ARG A 125 16.97 3.33 -14.23
C ARG A 125 16.82 2.03 -13.44
N VAL A 126 15.83 1.23 -13.82
CA VAL A 126 15.62 -0.13 -13.32
C VAL A 126 16.46 -1.10 -14.17
N PRO A 127 17.35 -1.92 -13.57
CA PRO A 127 18.09 -2.95 -14.28
C PRO A 127 17.16 -3.92 -15.00
N SER A 128 17.58 -4.43 -16.17
CA SER A 128 16.80 -5.40 -16.95
C SER A 128 16.53 -6.72 -16.21
N SER A 129 17.31 -7.05 -15.19
CA SER A 129 17.05 -8.21 -14.31
C SER A 129 15.86 -8.00 -13.36
N GLY A 130 15.38 -6.76 -13.20
CA GLY A 130 14.29 -6.40 -12.30
C GLY A 130 12.90 -6.42 -12.93
N TRP A 131 12.80 -6.70 -14.23
CA TRP A 131 11.53 -6.73 -14.94
C TRP A 131 11.55 -7.68 -16.13
N THR A 132 10.36 -8.06 -16.60
CA THR A 132 10.15 -8.80 -17.85
C THR A 132 9.10 -8.10 -18.70
N LEU A 133 9.18 -8.25 -20.02
CA LEU A 133 8.22 -7.70 -20.98
C LEU A 133 7.73 -8.80 -21.92
N ALA A 134 6.40 -8.98 -21.96
CA ALA A 134 5.71 -9.91 -22.84
C ALA A 134 4.59 -9.18 -23.58
N GLY A 135 4.80 -8.87 -24.87
CA GLY A 135 3.88 -8.05 -25.65
C GLY A 135 3.78 -6.63 -25.07
N THR A 136 2.61 -6.29 -24.52
CA THR A 136 2.37 -5.02 -23.80
C THR A 136 2.50 -5.16 -22.29
N SER A 137 2.67 -6.37 -21.76
CA SER A 137 2.70 -6.59 -20.31
C SER A 137 4.12 -6.49 -19.78
N ILE A 138 4.38 -5.49 -18.95
CA ILE A 138 5.60 -5.40 -18.15
C ILE A 138 5.32 -5.92 -16.74
N SER A 139 6.20 -6.76 -16.22
CA SER A 139 6.12 -7.32 -14.87
C SER A 139 7.41 -7.05 -14.12
N PHE A 140 7.32 -6.42 -12.95
CA PHE A 140 8.44 -6.16 -12.06
C PHE A 140 8.60 -7.28 -11.04
N SER A 141 9.84 -7.55 -10.63
CA SER A 141 10.17 -8.64 -9.70
C SER A 141 11.19 -8.21 -8.65
N GLY A 142 11.23 -8.97 -7.54
CA GLY A 142 12.12 -8.72 -6.41
C GLY A 142 11.97 -7.31 -5.84
N VAL A 143 13.11 -6.69 -5.50
CA VAL A 143 13.16 -5.38 -4.84
C VAL A 143 12.41 -4.26 -5.58
N TRP A 144 12.22 -4.38 -6.89
CA TRP A 144 11.50 -3.40 -7.69
C TRP A 144 9.99 -3.54 -7.56
N CYS A 145 9.49 -4.78 -7.49
CA CYS A 145 8.09 -5.02 -7.15
C CYS A 145 7.80 -4.60 -5.70
N ASP A 146 8.71 -4.91 -4.77
CA ASP A 146 8.56 -4.53 -3.37
C ASP A 146 8.44 -3.00 -3.21
N GLN A 147 9.21 -2.21 -3.98
CA GLN A 147 9.10 -0.75 -3.97
C GLN A 147 7.74 -0.23 -4.50
N ILE A 148 7.20 -0.84 -5.57
CA ILE A 148 5.85 -0.52 -6.08
C ILE A 148 4.81 -0.82 -5.00
N GLN A 149 4.90 -2.01 -4.40
CA GLN A 149 3.95 -2.47 -3.39
C GLN A 149 4.07 -1.71 -2.07
N ALA A 150 5.23 -1.13 -1.77
CA ALA A 150 5.42 -0.24 -0.63
C ALA A 150 4.92 1.20 -0.90
N GLY A 151 4.44 1.50 -2.11
CA GLY A 151 4.01 2.85 -2.51
C GLY A 151 5.18 3.84 -2.59
N LEU A 152 6.41 3.34 -2.79
CA LEU A 152 7.63 4.18 -2.87
C LEU A 152 7.89 4.70 -4.29
N VAL A 153 7.17 4.20 -5.29
CA VAL A 153 7.32 4.56 -6.70
C VAL A 153 6.16 5.44 -7.12
N SER A 154 6.45 6.69 -7.50
CA SER A 154 5.42 7.64 -7.93
C SER A 154 5.18 7.65 -9.44
N SER A 155 6.20 7.25 -10.21
CA SER A 155 6.17 7.25 -11.68
C SER A 155 6.97 6.09 -12.25
N ILE A 156 6.41 5.44 -13.27
CA ILE A 156 7.07 4.42 -14.07
C ILE A 156 7.09 4.89 -15.51
N VAL A 157 8.29 5.08 -16.06
CA VAL A 157 8.50 5.43 -17.46
C VAL A 157 9.09 4.25 -18.19
N VAL A 158 8.45 3.84 -19.27
CA VAL A 158 8.94 2.82 -20.19
C VAL A 158 9.17 3.50 -21.54
N SER A 159 10.41 3.52 -22.01
CA SER A 159 10.81 4.24 -23.21
C SER A 159 11.71 3.42 -24.12
N ASP A 160 11.59 3.63 -25.43
CA ASP A 160 12.62 3.23 -26.39
C ASP A 160 13.62 4.39 -26.56
N PRO A 161 14.91 4.22 -26.19
CA PRO A 161 15.90 5.29 -26.27
C PRO A 161 16.17 5.77 -27.71
N CYS A 162 15.74 4.99 -28.71
CA CYS A 162 15.88 5.35 -30.11
C CYS A 162 14.63 6.06 -30.68
N GLY A 163 13.69 6.49 -29.84
CA GLY A 163 12.44 7.13 -30.23
C GLY A 163 11.36 6.15 -30.71
N PRO A 164 10.13 6.64 -30.99
CA PRO A 164 9.09 5.85 -31.66
C PRO A 164 9.54 5.36 -33.04
#